data_AF-A0A7C5G3N1-F1
#
_entry.id   AF-A0A7C5G3N1-F1
#
_cell.length_a   1.000
_cell.length_b   1.000
_cell.length_c   1.000
_cell.angle_alpha   90.00
_cell.angle_beta   90.00
_cell.angle_gamma   90.00
#
_symmetry.space_group_name_H-M   'P 1'
#
loop_
_entity.id
_entity.type
_entity.pdbx_description
1 polymer ?
#
loop_
_entity_poly.entity_id
_entity_poly.type
_entity_poly.pdbx_seq_one_letter_code
_entity_poly.pdbx_strand_id
1 'polypeptide(L)' 'MSEYQTEHARRVVEQFQSLLDEETRARIGEEQFDELALMVESAITASVLKELEQAADRIEALSHEVRRQAETYMGSAAET' A
#
# COMPACT_ATOMS: atom_id res chain seq x y z
N MET A 1 -7.11 2.53 -8.84
CA MET A 1 -7.13 1.20 -8.18
C MET A 1 -6.87 0.15 -9.25
N SER A 2 -6.13 -0.92 -8.94
CA SER A 2 -5.80 -1.97 -9.90
C SER A 2 -6.64 -3.22 -9.66
N GLU A 3 -6.95 -3.93 -10.74
CA GLU A 3 -7.70 -5.20 -10.72
C GLU A 3 -7.06 -6.24 -9.78
N TYR A 4 -5.73 -6.19 -9.61
CA TYR A 4 -5.02 -7.07 -8.71
C TYR A 4 -5.43 -6.90 -7.23
N GLN A 5 -5.64 -5.66 -6.77
CA GLN A 5 -6.04 -5.40 -5.38
C GLN A 5 -7.48 -5.85 -5.13
N THR A 6 -8.38 -5.63 -6.10
CA THR A 6 -9.76 -6.09 -6.06
C THR A 6 -9.82 -7.62 -5.95
N GLU A 7 -9.08 -8.34 -6.80
CA GLU A 7 -9.04 -9.81 -6.79
C GLU A 7 -8.35 -10.38 -5.55
N HIS A 8 -7.40 -9.65 -4.96
CA HIS A 8 -6.79 -10.04 -3.70
C HIS A 8 -7.78 -9.91 -2.53
N ALA A 9 -8.49 -8.78 -2.45
CA ALA A 9 -9.48 -8.53 -1.41
C ALA A 9 -10.62 -9.57 -1.45
N ARG A 10 -11.13 -9.89 -2.64
CA ARG A 10 -12.12 -10.96 -2.83
C ARG A 10 -11.64 -12.31 -2.30
N ARG A 11 -10.43 -12.74 -2.68
CA ARG A 11 -9.86 -14.01 -2.20
C ARG A 11 -9.69 -14.07 -0.67
N VAL A 12 -9.34 -12.95 -0.04
CA VAL A 12 -9.26 -12.86 1.44
C VAL A 12 -10.65 -13.08 2.04
N VAL A 13 -11.68 -12.45 1.49
CA VAL A 13 -13.05 -12.61 1.96
C VAL A 13 -13.60 -14.01 1.66
N GLU A 14 -13.31 -14.60 0.52
CA GLU A 14 -13.68 -15.99 0.19
C GLU A 14 -13.04 -16.99 1.17
N GLN A 15 -11.77 -16.81 1.51
CA GLN A 15 -11.14 -17.62 2.56
C GLN A 15 -11.82 -17.43 3.90
N PHE A 16 -12.15 -16.19 4.28
CA PHE A 16 -12.89 -15.93 5.51
C PHE A 16 -14.25 -16.62 5.51
N GLN A 17 -15.00 -16.54 4.40
CA GLN A 17 -16.26 -17.26 4.22
C GLN A 17 -16.08 -18.78 4.38
N SER A 18 -15.00 -19.35 3.86
CA SER A 18 -14.74 -20.80 3.95
C SER A 18 -14.57 -21.31 5.39
N LEU A 19 -14.26 -20.43 6.35
CA LEU A 19 -14.14 -20.76 7.78
C LEU A 19 -15.48 -20.79 8.51
N LEU A 20 -16.55 -20.30 7.86
CA LEU A 20 -17.88 -20.18 8.45
C LEU A 20 -18.77 -21.36 8.03
N ASP A 21 -19.58 -21.84 8.96
CA ASP A 21 -20.62 -22.80 8.62
C ASP A 21 -21.72 -22.17 7.75
N GLU A 22 -22.54 -23.02 7.15
CA GLU A 22 -23.55 -22.60 6.18
C GLU A 22 -24.66 -21.75 6.82
N GLU A 23 -25.02 -22.03 8.08
CA GLU A 23 -25.96 -21.20 8.84
C GLU A 23 -25.42 -19.78 9.05
N THR A 24 -24.16 -19.64 9.45
CA THR A 24 -23.56 -18.32 9.67
C THR A 24 -23.40 -17.56 8.37
N ARG A 25 -22.97 -18.23 7.28
CA ARG A 25 -22.89 -17.60 5.95
C ARG A 25 -24.25 -17.08 5.48
N ALA A 26 -25.30 -17.88 5.61
CA ALA A 26 -26.65 -17.49 5.23
C ALA A 26 -27.19 -16.33 6.08
N ARG A 27 -26.84 -16.28 7.37
CA ARG A 27 -27.24 -15.18 8.27
C ARG A 27 -26.53 -13.86 7.98
N ILE A 28 -25.28 -13.91 7.54
CA ILE A 28 -24.52 -12.71 7.19
C ILE A 28 -25.02 -12.13 5.87
N GLY A 29 -25.19 -12.97 4.85
CA GLY A 29 -25.64 -12.54 3.52
C GLY A 29 -24.50 -12.09 2.60
N GLU A 30 -24.73 -12.20 1.29
CA GLU A 30 -23.70 -11.89 0.27
C GLU A 30 -23.33 -10.40 0.25
N GLU A 31 -24.31 -9.50 0.41
CA GLU A 31 -24.09 -8.04 0.41
C GLU A 31 -23.07 -7.61 1.47
N GLN A 32 -23.11 -8.24 2.65
CA GLN A 32 -22.23 -7.94 3.77
C GLN A 32 -20.80 -8.45 3.49
N PHE A 33 -20.65 -9.54 2.75
CA PHE A 33 -19.34 -10.02 2.31
C PHE A 33 -18.77 -9.15 1.18
N ASP A 34 -19.62 -8.64 0.29
CA ASP A 34 -19.20 -7.67 -0.73
C ASP A 34 -18.73 -6.36 -0.09
N GLU A 35 -19.44 -5.86 0.91
CA GLU A 35 -19.02 -4.69 1.69
C GLU A 35 -17.70 -4.97 2.44
N LEU A 36 -17.54 -6.16 3.01
CA LEU A 36 -16.27 -6.59 3.61
C LEU A 36 -15.13 -6.61 2.58
N ALA A 37 -15.38 -7.08 1.37
CA ALA A 37 -14.38 -7.09 0.30
C ALA A 37 -13.95 -5.67 -0.07
N LEU A 38 -14.89 -4.73 -0.15
CA LEU A 38 -14.60 -3.31 -0.38
C LEU A 38 -13.77 -2.69 0.76
N MET A 39 -14.09 -3.01 2.02
CA MET A 39 -13.33 -2.54 3.18
C MET A 39 -11.89 -3.08 3.17
N VAL A 40 -11.72 -4.37 2.87
CA VAL A 40 -10.41 -5.02 2.76
C VAL A 40 -9.60 -4.40 1.62
N GLU A 41 -10.21 -4.18 0.45
CA GLU A 41 -9.57 -3.52 -0.69
C GLU A 41 -9.10 -2.11 -0.35
N SER A 42 -9.93 -1.35 0.37
CA SER A 42 -9.61 0.01 0.82
C SER A 42 -8.41 0.01 1.77
N ALA A 43 -8.36 -0.93 2.73
CA ALA A 43 -7.26 -1.07 3.67
C ALA A 43 -5.93 -1.48 2.98
N ILE A 44 -5.99 -2.40 2.02
CA ILE A 44 -4.83 -2.79 1.20
C ILE A 44 -4.32 -1.57 0.43
N THR A 45 -5.22 -0.83 -0.23
CA THR A 45 -4.86 0.34 -1.03
C THR A 45 -4.21 1.43 -0.18
N ALA A 46 -4.77 1.72 1.00
CA ALA A 46 -4.20 2.70 1.92
C ALA A 46 -2.79 2.29 2.39
N SER A 47 -2.58 1.00 2.65
CA SER A 47 -1.27 0.48 3.05
C SER A 47 -0.23 0.59 1.94
N VAL A 48 -0.60 0.24 0.70
CA VAL A 48 0.27 0.37 -0.47
C VAL A 48 0.62 1.84 -0.72
N LEU A 49 -0.35 2.75 -0.63
CA LEU A 49 -0.11 4.18 -0.81
C LEU A 49 0.91 4.70 0.20
N LYS A 50 0.76 4.33 1.48
CA LYS A 50 1.70 4.72 2.54
C LYS A 50 3.12 4.23 2.29
N GLU A 51 3.29 3.03 1.76
CA GLU A 51 4.63 2.51 1.41
C GLU A 51 5.22 3.25 0.21
N LEU A 52 4.40 3.63 -0.77
CA LEU A 52 4.85 4.46 -1.91
C LEU A 52 5.26 5.87 -1.46
N GLU A 53 4.52 6.49 -0.54
CA GLU A 53 4.89 7.78 0.06
C GLU A 53 6.25 7.69 0.75
N GLN A 54 6.47 6.68 1.59
CA GLN A 54 7.77 6.46 2.23
C GLN A 54 8.91 6.25 1.23
N ALA A 55 8.65 5.57 0.11
CA ALA A 55 9.64 5.39 -0.94
C ALA A 55 9.97 6.72 -1.64
N ALA A 56 8.96 7.57 -1.90
CA ALA A 56 9.15 8.91 -2.45
C ALA A 56 9.99 9.79 -1.51
N ASP A 57 9.69 9.79 -0.22
CA ASP A 57 10.45 10.55 0.79
C ASP A 57 11.94 10.15 0.80
N ARG A 58 12.23 8.85 0.64
CA ARG A 58 13.62 8.35 0.57
C ARG A 58 14.34 8.85 -0.68
N ILE A 59 13.65 8.91 -1.82
CA ILE A 59 14.20 9.43 -3.08
C ILE A 59 14.50 10.93 -2.95
N GLU A 60 13.60 11.69 -2.33
CA GLU A 60 13.79 13.12 -2.07
C GLU A 60 14.99 13.34 -1.15
N ALA A 61 15.07 12.61 -0.04
CA ALA A 61 16.21 12.70 0.88
C ALA A 61 17.54 12.41 0.19
N LEU A 62 17.60 11.36 -0.63
CA LEU A 62 18.79 11.01 -1.41
C LEU A 62 19.15 12.13 -2.40
N SER A 63 18.16 12.72 -3.07
CA SER A 63 18.39 13.82 -4.02
C SER A 63 19.00 15.04 -3.33
N HIS A 64 18.54 15.36 -2.11
CA HIS A 64 19.13 16.41 -1.29
C HIS A 64 20.55 16.08 -0.81
N GLU A 65 20.82 14.83 -0.46
CA GLU A 65 22.16 14.38 -0.10
C GLU A 65 23.15 14.54 -1.26
N VAL A 66 22.78 14.07 -2.46
CA VAL A 66 23.61 14.20 -3.66
C VAL A 66 23.91 15.67 -3.96
N ARG A 67 22.94 16.58 -3.83
CA ARG A 67 23.16 18.02 -4.00
C ARG A 67 24.17 18.58 -3.00
N ARG A 68 24.02 18.25 -1.71
CA ARG A 68 24.96 18.70 -0.66
C ARG A 68 26.38 18.18 -0.89
N GLN A 69 26.51 16.94 -1.36
CA GLN A 69 27.82 16.38 -1.71
C GLN A 69 28.44 17.14 -2.87
N ALA A 70 27.68 17.40 -3.94
CA ALA A 70 28.17 18.17 -5.09
C ALA A 70 28.62 19.58 -4.69
N GLU A 71 27.85 20.28 -3.84
CA GLU A 71 28.22 21.59 -3.29
C GLU A 71 29.50 21.52 -2.44
N THR A 72 29.66 20.48 -1.62
CA THR A 72 30.88 20.27 -0.81
C THR A 72 32.10 20.02 -1.70
N TYR A 73 31.97 19.17 -2.72
CA TYR A 73 33.05 18.91 -3.67
C TYR A 73 33.43 20.17 -4.46
N MET A 74 32.46 20.91 -4.98
CA MET A 74 32.70 22.16 -5.73
C MET A 74 33.25 23.27 -4.84
N GLY A 75 32.81 23.37 -3.58
CA GLY A 75 33.35 24.29 -2.60
C GLY A 75 34.81 24.00 -2.24
N SER A 76 35.17 22.72 -2.06
CA SER A 76 36.55 22.31 -1.78
C SER A 76 37.52 22.54 -2.95
N ALA A 77 37.03 22.51 -4.19
CA ALA A 77 37.83 22.76 -5.39
C ALA A 77 38.09 24.25 -5.66
N ALA A 78 37.40 25.16 -4.98
CA ALA A 78 37.57 26.61 -5.14
C ALA A 78 38.63 27.22 -4.19
N GLU A 79 39.09 26.47 -3.18
CA GLU A 79 40.09 26.92 -2.19
C GLU A 79 41.52 26.37 -2.44
N THR A 80 41.75 25.68 -3.57
CA THR A 80 43.09 25.19 -3.98
C THR A 80 43.54 25.82 -5.30
#